data_AF-A0A945JSD2-F1
#
_entry.id   AF-A0A945JSD2-F1
#
_cell.length_a   1.000
_cell.length_b   1.000
_cell.length_c   1.000
_cell.angle_alpha   90.00
_cell.angle_beta   90.00
_cell.angle_gamma   90.00
#
_symmetry.space_group_name_H-M   'P 1'
#
loop_
_entity.id
_entity.type
_entity.pdbx_description
1 polymer ?
#
loop_
_entity_poly.entity_id
_entity_poly.type
_entity_poly.pdbx_seq_one_letter_code
_entity_poly.pdbx_strand_id
1 'polypeptide(L)'
;MTDVAYKSWYFIPVDLPPADAAEEERVFTAQPPMMGMMAVDAGGSLAFQVPTDGRSLQLTVTTTGLSAEGRGADAIEVYVGDRIEESMTQEAVSWERGQDGMNASFHGTLSRPKQIIKLHIPTSPALVISSVEFSTP
;
A
#
# COMPACT_ATOMS: atom_id res chain seq x y z
N MET A 1 5.13 -5.23 19.71
CA MET A 1 4.56 -5.32 18.36
C MET A 1 3.30 -6.16 18.39
N THR A 2 2.19 -5.57 17.94
CA THR A 2 0.88 -6.24 17.86
C THR A 2 0.37 -6.11 16.44
N ASP A 3 -0.01 -7.23 15.83
CA ASP A 3 -0.53 -7.24 14.46
C ASP A 3 -1.90 -6.55 14.39
N VAL A 4 -2.09 -5.76 13.34
CA VAL A 4 -3.32 -5.01 13.05
C VAL A 4 -3.93 -5.55 11.76
N ALA A 5 -4.98 -6.36 11.89
CA ALA A 5 -5.69 -6.90 10.75
C ALA A 5 -6.51 -5.82 10.03
N TYR A 6 -6.34 -5.68 8.72
CA TYR A 6 -7.25 -4.89 7.89
C TYR A 6 -8.60 -5.60 7.74
N LYS A 7 -9.68 -4.81 7.63
CA LYS A 7 -11.05 -5.32 7.48
C LYS A 7 -11.35 -5.77 6.05
N SER A 8 -10.81 -5.04 5.09
CA SER A 8 -10.96 -5.27 3.66
C SER A 8 -9.79 -4.65 2.91
N TRP A 9 -9.60 -5.09 1.68
CA TRP A 9 -8.67 -4.47 0.74
C TRP A 9 -9.33 -4.27 -0.61
N TYR A 10 -8.75 -3.37 -1.40
CA TYR A 10 -9.28 -2.94 -2.68
C TYR A 10 -8.15 -2.90 -3.69
N PHE A 11 -8.41 -3.43 -4.89
CA PHE A 11 -7.52 -3.26 -6.03
C PHE A 11 -8.05 -2.18 -6.96
N ILE A 12 -7.17 -1.27 -7.38
CA ILE A 12 -7.45 -0.19 -8.32
C ILE A 12 -6.45 -0.35 -9.48
N PRO A 13 -6.86 -0.92 -10.63
CA PRO A 13 -5.93 -1.26 -11.71
C PRO A 13 -5.35 -0.05 -12.43
N VAL A 14 -6.12 1.03 -12.52
CA VAL A 14 -5.71 2.32 -13.09
C VAL A 14 -6.10 3.39 -12.09
N ASP A 15 -5.11 3.94 -11.41
CA ASP A 15 -5.27 4.95 -10.40
C ASP A 15 -4.48 6.19 -10.80
N LEU A 16 -5.19 7.27 -11.13
CA LEU A 16 -4.55 8.57 -11.29
C LEU A 16 -4.09 9.06 -9.91
N PRO A 17 -2.88 9.63 -9.79
CA PRO A 17 -2.43 10.23 -8.55
C PRO A 17 -3.50 11.17 -7.99
N PRO A 18 -3.83 11.09 -6.69
CA PRO A 18 -5.03 11.73 -6.12
C PRO A 18 -5.00 13.27 -6.11
N ALA A 19 -4.01 13.90 -6.73
CA ALA A 19 -3.92 15.36 -6.82
C ALA A 19 -4.88 15.97 -7.87
N ASP A 20 -5.31 15.23 -8.91
CA ASP A 20 -5.86 15.87 -10.13
C ASP A 20 -7.13 15.24 -10.75
N ALA A 21 -7.79 14.27 -10.13
CA ALA A 21 -8.99 13.65 -10.74
C ALA A 21 -10.20 13.62 -9.81
N ALA A 22 -11.34 14.12 -10.32
CA ALA A 22 -12.65 13.85 -9.76
C ALA A 22 -12.88 12.33 -9.77
N GLU A 23 -13.15 11.76 -8.60
CA GLU A 23 -13.05 10.33 -8.29
C GLU A 23 -14.22 9.48 -8.84
N GLU A 24 -15.07 10.05 -9.70
CA GLU A 24 -16.33 9.45 -10.19
C GLU A 24 -16.14 8.24 -11.12
N GLU A 25 -14.92 7.93 -11.57
CA GLU A 25 -14.63 6.81 -12.47
C GLU A 25 -13.73 5.70 -11.89
N ARG A 26 -13.35 5.76 -10.59
CA ARG A 26 -12.48 4.71 -10.00
C ARG A 26 -13.24 3.39 -9.85
N VAL A 27 -12.82 2.38 -10.62
CA VAL A 27 -13.29 1.00 -10.44
C VAL A 27 -12.42 0.32 -9.39
N PHE A 28 -13.02 0.00 -8.24
CA PHE A 28 -12.39 -0.79 -7.19
C PHE A 28 -13.26 -1.99 -6.80
N THR A 29 -12.63 -3.08 -6.39
CA THR A 29 -13.33 -4.27 -5.92
C THR A 29 -12.95 -4.54 -4.48
N ALA A 30 -13.94 -4.57 -3.58
CA ALA A 30 -13.73 -4.97 -2.20
C ALA A 30 -13.43 -6.47 -2.12
N GLN A 31 -12.35 -6.82 -1.45
CA GLN A 31 -11.89 -8.20 -1.29
C GLN A 31 -11.86 -8.58 0.20
N PRO A 32 -12.13 -9.85 0.54
CA PRO A 32 -12.09 -10.33 1.92
C PRO A 32 -10.69 -10.19 2.52
N PRO A 33 -10.58 -10.11 3.86
CA PRO A 33 -9.30 -9.95 4.54
C PRO A 33 -8.48 -11.24 4.44
N MET A 34 -7.66 -11.34 3.39
CA MET A 34 -6.59 -12.32 3.13
C MET A 34 -6.11 -12.09 1.69
N MET A 35 -5.21 -11.12 1.51
CA MET A 35 -4.62 -10.85 0.20
C MET A 35 -3.69 -12.01 -0.19
N GLY A 36 -3.90 -12.56 -1.38
CA GLY A 36 -2.94 -13.46 -2.02
C GLY A 36 -1.83 -12.70 -2.73
N MET A 37 -0.91 -13.43 -3.35
CA MET A 37 0.11 -12.80 -4.20
C MET A 37 -0.55 -12.13 -5.42
N MET A 38 -0.18 -10.87 -5.67
CA MET A 38 -0.75 -10.07 -6.75
C MET A 38 0.32 -9.24 -7.45
N ALA A 39 0.26 -9.20 -8.79
CA ALA A 39 1.03 -8.23 -9.57
C ALA A 39 0.25 -6.92 -9.66
N VAL A 40 0.91 -5.81 -9.32
CA VAL A 40 0.37 -4.46 -9.41
C VAL A 40 1.20 -3.70 -10.43
N ASP A 41 0.58 -3.38 -11.56
CA ASP A 41 1.20 -2.64 -12.65
C ASP A 41 1.49 -1.18 -12.25
N ALA A 42 2.38 -0.53 -12.99
CA ALA A 42 2.64 0.90 -12.83
C ALA A 42 1.36 1.70 -13.09
N GLY A 43 1.06 2.65 -12.21
CA GLY A 43 -0.21 3.38 -12.18
C GLY A 43 -1.33 2.65 -11.44
N GLY A 44 -1.11 1.42 -10.95
CA GLY A 44 -2.05 0.69 -10.11
C GLY A 44 -1.89 0.97 -8.62
N SER A 45 -2.94 0.66 -7.85
CA SER A 45 -2.93 0.81 -6.40
C SER A 45 -3.60 -0.35 -5.66
N LEU A 46 -3.14 -0.60 -4.44
CA LEU A 46 -3.83 -1.40 -3.43
C LEU A 46 -4.25 -0.50 -2.27
N ALA A 47 -5.47 -0.62 -1.79
CA ALA A 47 -5.92 0.11 -0.61
C ALA A 47 -6.42 -0.83 0.47
N PHE A 48 -6.19 -0.49 1.72
CA PHE A 48 -6.49 -1.30 2.88
C PHE A 48 -7.31 -0.49 3.88
N GLN A 49 -8.42 -1.06 4.35
CA GLN A 49 -9.19 -0.50 5.44
C GLN A 49 -8.67 -1.03 6.77
N VAL A 50 -7.92 -0.23 7.49
CA VAL A 50 -7.25 -0.63 8.74
C VAL A 50 -7.96 0.00 9.94
N PRO A 51 -8.25 -0.77 11.02
CA PRO A 51 -8.73 -0.19 12.26
C PRO A 51 -7.60 0.59 12.94
N THR A 52 -7.47 1.88 12.61
CA THR A 52 -6.55 2.81 13.26
C THR A 52 -7.27 3.59 14.36
N ASP A 53 -6.56 3.84 15.47
CA ASP A 53 -6.94 4.78 16.52
C ASP A 53 -6.14 6.09 16.43
N GLY A 54 -5.51 6.35 15.28
CA GLY A 54 -4.67 7.52 15.03
C GLY A 54 -3.26 7.41 15.61
N ARG A 55 -2.87 6.23 16.12
CA ARG A 55 -1.50 5.94 16.55
C ARG A 55 -0.62 5.55 15.36
N SER A 56 0.69 5.61 15.60
CA SER A 56 1.68 5.17 14.63
C SER A 56 1.47 3.70 14.26
N LEU A 57 1.54 3.40 12.97
CA LEU A 57 1.53 2.04 12.44
C LEU A 57 2.81 1.78 11.68
N GLN A 58 3.39 0.61 11.91
CA GLN A 58 4.39 0.05 11.02
C GLN A 58 3.69 -0.67 9.87
N LEU A 59 4.24 -0.48 8.68
CA LEU A 59 3.77 -1.03 7.43
C LEU A 59 4.90 -1.87 6.84
N THR A 60 4.62 -3.15 6.58
CA THR A 60 5.54 -4.04 5.89
C THR A 60 4.90 -4.50 4.59
N VAL A 61 5.55 -4.21 3.46
CA VAL A 61 5.15 -4.67 2.14
C VAL A 61 6.16 -5.71 1.66
N THR A 62 5.72 -6.96 1.56
CA THR A 62 6.55 -8.05 1.06
C THR A 62 6.28 -8.24 -0.43
N THR A 63 7.34 -8.30 -1.23
CA THR A 63 7.27 -8.54 -2.67
C THR A 63 8.18 -9.70 -3.06
N THR A 64 8.06 -10.18 -4.30
CA THR A 64 9.12 -11.01 -4.88
C THR A 64 10.38 -10.16 -5.11
N GLY A 65 11.55 -10.75 -4.87
CA GLY A 65 12.84 -10.09 -5.04
C GLY A 65 13.10 -9.65 -6.47
N LEU A 66 12.65 -10.44 -7.46
CA LEU A 66 12.74 -10.10 -8.88
C LEU A 66 11.96 -8.83 -9.23
N SER A 67 10.73 -8.69 -8.73
CA SER A 67 9.92 -7.49 -9.01
C SER A 67 10.47 -6.22 -8.33
N ALA A 68 11.20 -6.39 -7.22
CA ALA A 68 11.80 -5.30 -6.46
C ALA A 68 13.28 -5.04 -6.80
N GLU A 69 13.84 -5.72 -7.79
CA GLU A 69 15.25 -5.55 -8.16
C GLU A 69 15.51 -4.11 -8.63
N GLY A 70 16.56 -3.48 -8.09
CA GLY A 70 16.89 -2.07 -8.37
C GLY A 70 15.90 -1.02 -7.83
N ARG A 71 14.81 -1.43 -7.16
CA ARG A 71 13.80 -0.53 -6.60
C ARG A 71 14.20 0.05 -5.23
N GLY A 72 13.96 1.34 -5.02
CA GLY A 72 14.29 2.07 -3.79
C GLY A 72 13.06 2.56 -3.03
N ALA A 73 13.20 3.68 -2.32
CA ALA A 73 12.11 4.31 -1.57
C ALA A 73 11.00 4.90 -2.45
N ASP A 74 11.24 5.03 -3.75
CA ASP A 74 10.30 5.52 -4.77
C ASP A 74 9.43 4.40 -5.38
N ALA A 75 9.60 3.15 -4.93
CA ALA A 75 8.87 2.00 -5.46
C ALA A 75 7.38 2.03 -5.10
N ILE A 76 7.05 2.61 -3.95
CA ILE A 76 5.71 2.62 -3.37
C ILE A 76 5.44 4.00 -2.78
N GLU A 77 4.43 4.66 -3.31
CA GLU A 77 3.87 5.88 -2.70
C GLU A 77 2.73 5.52 -1.77
N VAL A 78 2.65 6.18 -0.62
CA VAL A 78 1.59 5.94 0.36
C VAL A 78 0.65 7.13 0.43
N TYR A 79 -0.65 6.85 0.40
CA TYR A 79 -1.71 7.81 0.55
C TYR A 79 -2.65 7.39 1.68
N VAL A 80 -3.14 8.35 2.46
CA VAL A 80 -4.05 8.10 3.57
C VAL A 80 -5.34 8.91 3.43
N GLY A 81 -6.47 8.27 3.77
CA GLY A 81 -7.81 8.84 3.64
C GLY A 81 -8.79 8.25 4.65
N ASP A 82 -9.91 8.94 4.87
CA ASP A 82 -10.96 8.43 5.76
C ASP A 82 -11.86 7.41 5.05
N ARG A 83 -12.00 7.54 3.71
CA ARG A 83 -12.73 6.64 2.82
C ARG A 83 -11.97 6.46 1.50
N ILE A 84 -12.32 5.41 0.75
CA ILE A 84 -11.62 5.06 -0.49
C ILE A 84 -12.08 5.94 -1.67
N GLU A 85 -13.32 6.43 -1.60
CA GLU A 85 -13.96 7.31 -2.57
C GLU A 85 -13.71 8.80 -2.31
N GLU A 86 -12.84 9.14 -1.35
CA GLU A 86 -12.53 10.51 -0.97
C GLU A 86 -11.07 10.84 -1.26
N SER A 87 -10.80 12.13 -1.47
CA SER A 87 -9.46 12.63 -1.74
C SER A 87 -8.49 12.22 -0.63
N MET A 88 -7.41 11.55 -1.03
CA MET A 88 -6.38 11.04 -0.12
C MET A 88 -5.18 11.97 -0.08
N THR A 89 -4.54 12.07 1.08
CA THR A 89 -3.30 12.86 1.27
C THR A 89 -2.09 11.94 1.12
N GLN A 90 -1.08 12.37 0.36
CA GLN A 90 0.18 11.65 0.28
C GLN A 90 0.92 11.74 1.62
N GLU A 91 1.33 10.59 2.16
CA GLU A 91 2.17 10.51 3.36
C GLU A 91 3.60 10.17 2.94
N ALA A 92 4.56 10.99 3.38
CA ALA A 92 5.96 10.73 3.13
C ALA A 92 6.43 9.59 4.04
N VAL A 93 6.70 8.43 3.43
CA VAL A 93 7.19 7.23 4.14
C VAL A 93 8.65 7.01 3.79
N SER A 94 9.50 7.00 4.81
CA SER A 94 10.87 6.52 4.68
C SER A 94 10.86 5.00 4.68
N TRP A 95 11.23 4.40 3.55
CA TRP A 95 11.29 2.96 3.41
C TRP A 95 12.67 2.40 3.77
N GLU A 96 12.69 1.43 4.66
CA GLU A 96 13.82 0.53 4.86
C GLU A 96 13.60 -0.75 4.05
N ARG A 97 14.56 -1.10 3.19
CA ARG A 97 14.45 -2.29 2.33
C ARG A 97 15.26 -3.45 2.89
N GLY A 98 14.61 -4.58 3.08
CA GLY A 98 15.22 -5.87 3.38
C GLY A 98 15.16 -6.84 2.19
N GLN A 99 16.06 -7.82 2.18
CA GLN A 99 15.99 -8.96 1.27
C GLN A 99 16.08 -10.24 2.08
N ASP A 100 15.13 -11.15 1.86
CA ASP A 100 15.08 -12.45 2.51
C ASP A 100 14.83 -13.54 1.46
N GLY A 101 15.89 -14.27 1.12
CA GLY A 101 15.87 -15.28 0.06
C GLY A 101 15.37 -14.73 -1.26
N MET A 102 14.21 -15.25 -1.71
CA MET A 102 13.55 -14.85 -2.96
C MET A 102 12.61 -13.66 -2.81
N ASN A 103 12.45 -13.11 -1.61
CA ASN A 103 11.56 -11.99 -1.32
C ASN A 103 12.34 -10.71 -1.01
N ALA A 104 11.71 -9.57 -1.28
CA ALA A 104 12.12 -8.28 -0.76
C ALA A 104 11.02 -7.78 0.20
N SER A 105 11.40 -6.99 1.20
CA SER A 105 10.46 -6.34 2.10
C SER A 105 10.76 -4.85 2.17
N PHE A 106 9.71 -4.04 2.17
CA PHE A 106 9.76 -2.61 2.41
C PHE A 106 9.08 -2.34 3.75
N HIS A 107 9.83 -1.77 4.69
CA HIS A 107 9.37 -1.43 6.03
C HIS A 107 9.25 0.08 6.15
N GLY A 108 8.08 0.55 6.54
CA GLY A 108 7.76 1.96 6.68
C GLY A 108 7.02 2.22 7.99
N THR A 109 6.98 3.48 8.41
CA THR A 109 6.19 3.91 9.56
C THR A 109 5.28 5.05 9.14
N LEU A 110 3.99 4.89 9.43
CA LEU A 110 2.95 5.91 9.27
C LEU A 110 2.69 6.52 10.64
N SER A 111 2.84 7.83 10.76
CA SER A 111 2.80 8.47 12.09
C SER A 111 1.37 8.63 12.61
N ARG A 112 0.44 8.96 11.71
CA ARG A 112 -0.98 9.19 12.02
C ARG A 112 -1.86 8.73 10.85
N PRO A 113 -1.85 7.43 10.54
CA PRO A 113 -2.62 6.90 9.43
C PRO A 113 -4.12 7.10 9.68
N LYS A 114 -4.83 7.41 8.60
CA LYS A 114 -6.30 7.38 8.55
C LYS A 114 -6.80 5.96 8.27
N GLN A 115 -8.12 5.77 8.20
CA GLN A 115 -8.74 4.45 8.08
C GLN A 115 -8.39 3.72 6.78
N ILE A 116 -8.13 4.45 5.71
CA ILE A 116 -7.71 3.91 4.42
C ILE A 116 -6.23 4.24 4.21
N ILE A 117 -5.45 3.20 3.97
CA ILE A 117 -4.04 3.30 3.56
C ILE A 117 -3.94 2.73 2.16
N LYS A 118 -3.49 3.55 1.21
CA LYS A 118 -3.34 3.20 -0.20
C LYS A 118 -1.87 3.18 -0.59
N LEU A 119 -1.45 2.08 -1.19
CA LEU A 119 -0.14 1.85 -1.78
C LEU A 119 -0.27 2.01 -3.29
N HIS A 120 0.34 3.06 -3.83
CA HIS A 120 0.38 3.33 -5.26
C HIS A 120 1.74 2.93 -5.83
N ILE A 121 1.74 2.32 -7.01
CA ILE A 121 2.96 1.91 -7.70
C ILE A 121 3.22 2.89 -8.86
N PRO A 122 4.03 3.95 -8.66
CA PRO A 122 4.12 5.05 -9.62
C PRO A 122 4.94 4.70 -10.86
N THR A 123 5.85 3.74 -10.77
CA THR A 123 6.87 3.48 -11.80
C THR A 123 6.87 2.03 -12.24
N SER A 124 7.29 1.76 -13.48
CA SER A 124 7.48 0.41 -14.02
C SER A 124 8.82 -0.20 -13.57
N PRO A 125 8.96 -1.54 -13.50
CA PRO A 125 7.97 -2.59 -13.84
C PRO A 125 6.95 -2.85 -12.72
N ALA A 126 5.96 -3.70 -12.97
CA ALA A 126 4.99 -4.11 -11.95
C ALA A 126 5.67 -4.66 -10.68
N LEU A 127 5.08 -4.38 -9.51
CA LEU A 127 5.48 -5.01 -8.25
C LEU A 127 4.61 -6.24 -7.99
N VAL A 128 5.26 -7.38 -7.72
CA VAL A 128 4.55 -8.60 -7.32
C VAL A 128 4.52 -8.65 -5.80
N ILE A 129 3.41 -8.21 -5.21
CA ILE A 129 3.21 -8.07 -3.78
C ILE A 129 2.66 -9.40 -3.23
N SER A 130 3.38 -9.97 -2.27
CA SER A 130 3.09 -11.24 -1.62
C SER A 130 2.21 -11.04 -0.38
N SER A 131 2.52 -10.02 0.43
CA SER A 131 1.77 -9.66 1.64
C SER A 131 1.90 -8.17 1.95
N VAL A 132 0.88 -7.64 2.64
CA VAL A 132 0.91 -6.32 3.24
C VAL A 132 0.45 -6.47 4.68
N GLU A 133 1.29 -6.05 5.61
CA GLU A 133 1.13 -6.25 7.04
C GLU A 133 1.19 -4.91 7.76
N PHE A 134 0.35 -4.77 8.79
CA PHE A 134 0.30 -3.60 9.65
C PHE A 134 0.51 -4.03 11.08
N SER A 135 1.33 -3.30 11.84
CA SER A 135 1.50 -3.57 13.27
C SER A 135 1.67 -2.27 14.06
N THR A 136 1.34 -2.30 15.35
CA THR A 136 1.71 -1.22 16.27
C THR A 136 3.13 -1.47 16.78
N PRO A 137 3.99 -0.44 16.91
CA PRO A 137 5.32 -0.59 17.52
C PRO A 137 5.26 -1.23 18.92
#